data_AF-A0A968FTC0-F1
#
_entry.id   AF-A0A968FTC0-F1
#
_cell.length_a   1.000
_cell.length_b   1.000
_cell.length_c   1.000
_cell.angle_alpha   90.00
_cell.angle_beta   90.00
_cell.angle_gamma   90.00
#
_symmetry.space_group_name_H-M   'P 1'
#
loop_
_entity.id
_entity.type
_entity.pdbx_description
1 polymer ?
#
loop_
_entity_poly.entity_id
_entity_poly.type
_entity_poly.pdbx_seq_one_letter_code
_entity_poly.pdbx_strand_id
1 'polypeptide(L)' 'MSTLKGMLFSQFANEGLNDLVEEMRSKYKPKKGRRFNHNNITYEISRPILKENCIEFEISSKIPQDELAGTQDMKT' A
#
# COMPACT_ATOMS: atom_id res chain seq x y z
N MET A 1 -6.20 11.78 23.92
CA MET A 1 -7.26 12.63 23.32
C MET A 1 -6.70 13.26 22.06
N SER A 2 -7.42 13.20 20.94
CA SER A 2 -6.98 13.88 19.71
C SER A 2 -7.14 15.39 19.87
N THR A 3 -6.09 16.14 19.56
CA THR A 3 -6.16 17.60 19.48
C THR A 3 -6.70 18.01 18.11
N LEU A 4 -7.32 19.20 17.99
CA LEU A 4 -7.77 19.72 16.68
C LEU A 4 -6.62 19.74 15.66
N LYS A 5 -5.43 20.17 16.10
CA LYS A 5 -4.21 20.13 15.28
C LYS A 5 -3.90 18.72 14.79
N GLY A 6 -3.98 17.71 15.67
CA GLY A 6 -3.75 16.31 15.30
C GLY A 6 -4.79 15.77 14.32
N MET A 7 -6.05 16.17 14.46
CA MET A 7 -7.12 15.79 13.52
C MET A 7 -6.90 16.38 12.13
N LEU A 8 -6.61 17.68 12.04
CA LEU A 8 -6.34 18.37 10.77
C LEU A 8 -5.10 17.82 10.07
N PHE A 9 -4.02 17.58 10.82
CA PHE A 9 -2.80 17.00 10.29
C PHE A 9 -3.04 15.57 9.78
N SER A 10 -3.76 14.75 10.54
CA SER A 10 -4.13 13.38 10.13
C SER A 10 -4.98 13.40 8.86
N GLN A 11 -5.93 14.33 8.72
CA GLN A 11 -6.73 14.46 7.50
C GLN A 11 -5.85 14.77 6.29
N PHE A 12 -5.01 15.80 6.38
CA PHE A 12 -4.12 16.19 5.29
C PHE A 12 -3.17 15.06 4.87
N ALA A 13 -2.56 14.38 5.83
CA ALA A 13 -1.67 13.26 5.56
C ALA A 13 -2.40 12.06 4.94
N ASN A 14 -3.64 11.77 5.38
CA ASN A 14 -4.48 10.72 4.80
C ASN A 14 -4.82 11.03 3.34
N GLU A 15 -5.24 12.26 3.04
CA GLU A 15 -5.56 12.69 1.68
C GLU A 15 -4.33 12.56 0.77
N GLY A 16 -3.18 13.12 1.16
CA GLY A 16 -1.96 13.02 0.35
C GLY A 16 -1.48 11.59 0.11
N LEU A 17 -1.55 10.72 1.12
CA LEU A 17 -1.18 9.31 0.94
C LEU A 17 -2.21 8.54 0.09
N ASN A 18 -3.50 8.89 0.16
CA ASN A 18 -4.51 8.30 -0.71
C ASN A 18 -4.24 8.65 -2.17
N ASP A 19 -3.97 9.92 -2.46
CA ASP A 19 -3.69 10.38 -3.82
C ASP A 19 -2.46 9.68 -4.41
N LEU A 20 -1.39 9.56 -3.63
CA LEU A 20 -0.19 8.82 -4.05
C LEU A 20 -0.49 7.34 -4.30
N VAL A 21 -1.30 6.69 -3.46
CA VAL A 21 -1.70 5.29 -3.65
C VAL A 21 -2.52 5.13 -4.93
N GLU A 22 -3.46 6.03 -5.19
CA GLU A 22 -4.26 6.00 -6.42
C GLU A 22 -3.40 6.28 -7.66
N GLU A 23 -2.43 7.19 -7.59
CA GLU A 23 -1.44 7.39 -8.65
C GLU A 23 -0.66 6.10 -8.94
N MET A 24 -0.14 5.42 -7.91
CA MET A 24 0.58 4.16 -8.09
C MET A 24 -0.33 3.06 -8.65
N ARG A 25 -1.58 2.98 -8.19
CA ARG A 25 -2.58 2.03 -8.71
C ARG A 25 -2.95 2.31 -10.17
N SER A 26 -2.97 3.58 -10.58
CA SER A 26 -3.23 3.99 -11.97
C SER A 26 -2.03 3.73 -12.88
N LYS A 27 -0.81 4.00 -12.39
CA LYS A 27 0.44 3.82 -13.13
C LYS A 27 0.78 2.34 -13.35
N TYR A 28 0.45 1.48 -12.39
CA TYR A 28 0.74 0.05 -12.42
C TYR A 28 -0.54 -0.78 -12.53
N LYS A 29 -0.46 -2.10 -12.29
CA LYS A 29 -1.65 -2.97 -12.37
C LYS A 29 -2.43 -2.92 -11.04
N PRO A 30 -3.60 -2.27 -10.97
CA PRO A 30 -4.33 -2.14 -9.72
C PRO A 30 -4.82 -3.51 -9.21
N LYS A 31 -4.84 -3.66 -7.88
CA LYS A 31 -5.39 -4.82 -7.16
C LYS A 31 -6.47 -4.34 -6.17
N LYS A 32 -7.12 -5.29 -5.48
CA LYS A 32 -8.17 -5.01 -4.49
C LYS A 32 -7.62 -4.22 -3.30
N GLY A 33 -8.26 -3.11 -2.94
CA GLY A 33 -7.84 -2.24 -1.84
C GLY A 33 -6.62 -1.40 -2.22
N ARG A 34 -5.77 -1.07 -1.24
CA ARG A 34 -4.56 -0.23 -1.41
C ARG A 34 -3.38 -1.03 -1.96
N ARG A 35 -3.64 -1.83 -2.99
CA ARG A 35 -2.67 -2.76 -3.58
C ARG A 35 -2.51 -2.50 -5.07
N PHE A 36 -1.29 -2.69 -5.55
CA PHE A 36 -0.95 -2.66 -6.96
C PHE A 36 0.16 -3.68 -7.25
N ASN A 37 0.20 -4.18 -8.47
CA ASN A 37 1.23 -5.10 -8.92
C ASN A 37 2.16 -4.38 -9.91
N HIS A 38 3.46 -4.51 -9.67
CA HIS A 38 4.52 -4.03 -10.54
C HIS A 38 5.62 -5.10 -10.59
N ASN A 39 6.05 -5.48 -11.79
CA ASN A 39 7.10 -6.49 -12.01
C ASN A 39 6.85 -7.81 -11.27
N ASN A 40 5.62 -8.33 -11.32
CA ASN A 40 5.22 -9.56 -10.63
C ASN A 40 5.37 -9.52 -9.10
N ILE A 41 5.47 -8.33 -8.50
CA ILE A 41 5.42 -8.12 -7.06
C ILE A 41 4.16 -7.33 -6.75
N THR A 42 3.37 -7.82 -5.79
CA THR A 42 2.24 -7.08 -5.25
C THR A 42 2.72 -6.24 -4.08
N TYR A 43 2.52 -4.93 -4.19
CA TYR A 43 2.78 -3.98 -3.13
C TYR A 43 1.47 -3.63 -2.43
N GLU A 44 1.54 -3.43 -1.11
CA GLU A 44 0.45 -2.93 -0.28
C GLU A 44 0.94 -1.74 0.53
N ILE A 45 0.18 -0.66 0.52
CA ILE A 45 0.44 0.53 1.32
C ILE A 45 -0.67 0.64 2.35
N SER A 46 -0.32 0.57 3.64
CA SER A 46 -1.32 0.63 4.72
C SER A 46 -1.93 2.03 4.86
N ARG A 47 -2.93 2.15 5.72
CA ARG A 47 -3.48 3.46 6.09
C ARG A 47 -2.52 4.13 7.08
N PRO A 48 -2.30 5.46 6.97
CA PRO A 48 -1.43 6.17 7.88
C PRO A 48 -2.07 6.28 9.27
N ILE A 49 -1.24 6.21 10.29
CA ILE A 49 -1.61 6.30 11.70
C ILE A 49 -0.82 7.45 12.32
N LEU A 50 -1.49 8.29 13.12
CA LEU A 50 -0.82 9.34 13.88
C LEU A 50 -0.29 8.75 15.19
N LYS A 51 1.03 8.78 15.39
CA LYS A 51 1.68 8.31 16.61
C LYS A 51 2.65 9.36 17.13
N GLU A 52 2.42 9.76 18.38
CA GLU A 52 3.19 10.76 19.16
C GLU A 52 3.29 12.16 18.55
N ASN A 53 3.71 12.30 17.30
CA ASN A 53 3.57 13.49 16.45
C ASN A 53 3.92 13.22 14.97
N CYS A 54 4.07 11.96 14.60
CA CYS A 54 4.52 11.52 13.28
C CYS A 54 3.43 10.69 12.61
N ILE A 55 3.46 10.66 11.28
CA ILE A 55 2.67 9.72 10.50
C ILE A 55 3.49 8.45 10.31
N GLU A 56 2.94 7.33 10.75
CA GLU A 56 3.48 6.00 10.48
C GLU A 56 2.55 5.29 9.49
N PHE A 57 3.14 4.67 8.48
CA PHE A 57 2.47 3.73 7.59
C PHE A 57 3.47 2.68 7.15
N GLU A 58 2.95 1.58 6.60
CA GLU A 58 3.75 0.45 6.17
C GLU A 58 3.62 0.28 4.68
N ILE A 59 4.73 -0.09 4.04
CA ILE A 59 4.75 -0.61 2.69
C ILE A 59 5.23 -2.04 2.78
N SER A 60 4.39 -2.98 2.36
CA SER A 60 4.74 -4.39 2.30
C SER A 60 4.70 -4.89 0.86
N SER A 61 5.42 -5.98 0.59
CA SER A 61 5.51 -6.58 -0.74
C SER A 61 5.39 -8.10 -0.66
N LYS A 62 4.70 -8.69 -1.63
CA LYS A 62 4.54 -10.15 -1.77
C LYS A 62 4.67 -10.57 -3.23
N ILE A 63 5.41 -11.65 -3.48
CA ILE A 63 5.39 -12.35 -4.77
C ILE A 63 4.13 -13.23 -4.81
N PRO A 64 3.15 -12.95 -5.69
CA PRO A 64 1.94 -13.75 -5.81
C PRO A 64 2.27 -15.04 -6.59
N GLN A 65 2.49 -16.14 -5.85
CA GLN A 65 2.83 -17.45 -6.42
C GLN A 65 1.79 -17.92 -7.45
N ASP A 66 0.51 -17.63 -7.21
CA ASP A 66 -0.61 -18.01 -8.09
C ASP A 66 -0.61 -17.27 -9.45
N GLU A 67 0.18 -16.18 -9.57
CA GLU A 67 0.31 -15.38 -10.80
C GLU A 67 1.66 -15.61 -11.50
N LEU A 68 2.55 -16.42 -10.91
CA LEU A 68 3.76 -16.86 -11.58
C LEU A 68 3.36 -17.92 -12.61
N ALA A 69 3.47 -17.57 -13.89
CA ALA A 69 3.24 -18.51 -14.97
C ALA A 69 4.25 -19.66 -14.89
N GLY A 70 3.78 -20.81 -14.39
CA GLY A 70 4.39 -22.12 -14.60
C GLY A 70 5.87 -22.26 -14.22
N THR A 71 6.19 -22.27 -12.92
CA THR A 71 7.27 -23.17 -12.50
C THR A 71 6.72 -24.57 -12.54
N GLN A 72 7.12 -25.29 -13.58
CA GLN A 72 7.03 -26.74 -13.70
C GLN A 72 7.15 -27.38 -12.33
N ASP A 73 6.23 -28.32 -12.05
CA ASP A 73 6.39 -29.31 -11.00
C ASP A 73 7.87 -29.69 -10.89
N MET A 74 8.50 -29.44 -9.73
CA MET A 74 9.73 -30.13 -9.40
C MET A 74 9.34 -31.61 -9.32
N LYS A 75 9.44 -32.30 -10.45
CA LYS A 75 9.33 -33.74 -10.53
C LYS A 75 10.49 -34.31 -9.73
N THR A 76 10.17 -34.78 -8.52
CA THR A 76 11.01 -35.72 -7.77
C THR A 76 10.97 -37.08 -8.46
#